data_AF-A0A7S2F8Y4-F1
#
_entry.id   AF-A0A7S2F8Y4-F1
#
_cell.length_a   1.000
_cell.length_b   1.000
_cell.length_c   1.000
_cell.angle_alpha   90.00
_cell.angle_beta   90.00
_cell.angle_gamma   90.00
#
_symmetry.space_group_name_H-M   'P 1'
#
loop_
_entity.id
_entity.type
_entity.pdbx_description
1 polymer ?
#
loop_
_entity_poly.entity_id
_entity_poly.type
_entity_poly.pdbx_seq_one_letter_code
_entity_poly.pdbx_strand_id
1 'polypeptide(L)'
;EVWLYLFAMVFLILTFSCGIAALDHSNQDFNSILTSMLSLLEVATLTFDQSNFSIIKQDPALLVTLVVYIIISITFLLNLLIAQMNCAYSCVYDDMVGFARLNRGKIVTECMP
;
A
#
# COMPACT_ATOMS: atom_id res chain seq x y z
N GLU A 1 -11.59 2.25 4.78
CA GLU A 1 -10.26 2.91 4.85
C GLU A 1 -9.20 2.12 4.10
N VAL A 2 -9.00 0.83 4.41
CA VAL A 2 -8.07 -0.07 3.69
C VAL A 2 -8.30 -0.08 2.18
N TRP A 3 -9.55 -0.01 1.72
CA TRP A 3 -9.86 0.05 0.29
C TRP A 3 -9.34 1.33 -0.40
N LEU A 4 -9.42 2.48 0.27
CA LEU A 4 -8.89 3.75 -0.24
C LEU A 4 -7.36 3.71 -0.31
N TYR A 5 -6.73 3.11 0.70
CA TYR A 5 -5.30 2.85 0.70
C TYR A 5 -4.87 1.96 -0.46
N LEU A 6 -5.54 0.82 -0.68
CA LEU A 6 -5.23 -0.09 -1.79
C LEU A 6 -5.40 0.60 -3.14
N PHE A 7 -6.45 1.40 -3.32
CA PHE A 7 -6.65 2.18 -4.54
C PHE A 7 -5.53 3.21 -4.76
N ALA A 8 -5.14 3.93 -3.71
CA ALA A 8 -4.03 4.89 -3.77
C ALA A 8 -2.69 4.20 -4.12
N MET A 9 -2.44 3.02 -3.56
CA MET A 9 -1.24 2.23 -3.85
C MET A 9 -1.20 1.82 -5.33
N VAL A 10 -2.29 1.28 -5.87
CA VAL A 10 -2.38 0.89 -7.29
C VAL A 10 -2.21 2.11 -8.20
N PHE A 11 -2.84 3.23 -7.88
CA PHE A 11 -2.70 4.48 -8.64
C PHE A 11 -1.25 4.99 -8.65
N LEU A 12 -0.56 4.90 -7.52
CA LEU A 12 0.84 5.30 -7.38
C LEU A 12 1.74 4.39 -8.23
N ILE A 13 1.57 3.06 -8.14
CA ILE A 13 2.32 2.10 -8.96
C ILE A 13 2.13 2.41 -10.46
N LEU A 14 0.89 2.69 -10.90
CA LEU A 14 0.60 2.98 -12.30
C LEU A 14 1.26 4.29 -12.75
N THR A 15 1.19 5.34 -11.92
CA THR A 15 1.80 6.64 -12.21
C THR A 15 3.32 6.53 -12.38
N PHE A 16 4.00 5.83 -11.45
CA PHE A 16 5.44 5.63 -11.53
C PHE A 16 5.84 4.66 -12.65
N SER A 17 5.04 3.62 -12.93
CA SER A 17 5.25 2.74 -14.08
C SER A 17 5.18 3.50 -15.41
N CYS A 18 4.22 4.41 -15.56
CA CYS A 18 4.13 5.28 -16.74
C CYS A 18 5.33 6.25 -16.85
N GLY A 19 5.79 6.80 -15.72
CA GLY A 19 6.98 7.65 -15.68
C GLY A 19 8.26 6.91 -16.08
N ILE A 20 8.44 5.67 -15.61
CA ILE A 20 9.57 4.82 -15.99
C ILE A 20 9.48 4.43 -17.47
N ALA A 21 8.31 4.08 -17.97
CA ALA A 21 8.12 3.75 -19.39
C ALA A 21 8.42 4.93 -20.34
N ALA A 22 8.28 6.17 -19.87
CA ALA A 22 8.65 7.37 -20.61
C ALA A 22 10.15 7.71 -20.53
N LEU A 23 10.87 7.16 -19.55
CA LEU A 23 12.32 7.29 -19.43
C LEU A 23 12.95 6.36 -20.48
N ASP A 24 13.93 6.82 -21.24
CA ASP A 24 14.66 5.94 -22.17
C ASP A 24 15.75 5.21 -21.39
N HIS A 25 15.55 3.92 -21.11
CA HIS A 25 16.43 3.09 -20.29
C HIS A 25 16.58 1.72 -20.95
N SER A 26 17.82 1.22 -21.06
CA SER A 26 18.12 0.00 -21.83
C SER A 26 17.89 -1.31 -21.06
N ASN A 27 17.08 -1.29 -19.99
CA ASN A 27 16.89 -2.42 -19.10
C ASN A 27 15.68 -3.27 -19.48
N GLN A 28 15.93 -4.57 -19.69
CA GLN A 28 14.95 -5.51 -20.22
C GLN A 28 13.77 -5.76 -19.26
N ASP A 29 13.95 -5.57 -17.95
CA ASP A 29 12.92 -5.74 -16.92
C ASP A 29 11.83 -4.65 -16.95
N PHE A 30 12.16 -3.48 -17.50
CA PHE A 30 11.25 -2.34 -17.57
C PHE A 30 10.77 -2.04 -18.99
N ASN A 31 11.02 -2.96 -19.93
CA ASN A 31 10.71 -2.80 -21.35
C ASN A 31 9.20 -2.73 -21.66
N SER A 32 8.34 -3.02 -20.68
CA SER A 32 6.90 -2.87 -20.79
C SER A 32 6.32 -2.25 -19.52
N ILE A 33 5.24 -1.48 -19.68
CA ILE A 33 4.50 -0.86 -18.56
C ILE A 33 4.07 -1.93 -17.53
N LEU A 34 3.72 -3.12 -18.01
CA LEU A 34 3.24 -4.21 -17.16
C LEU A 34 4.37 -4.91 -16.39
N THR A 35 5.56 -5.06 -16.99
CA THR A 35 6.74 -5.61 -16.29
C THR A 35 7.31 -4.59 -15.30
N SER A 36 7.28 -3.30 -15.65
CA SER A 36 7.60 -2.18 -14.75
C SER A 36 6.64 -2.12 -13.55
N MET A 37 5.35 -2.40 -13.77
CA MET A 37 4.36 -2.48 -12.69
C MET A 37 4.65 -3.63 -11.73
N LEU A 38 4.98 -4.82 -12.25
CA LEU A 38 5.30 -6.00 -11.43
C LEU A 38 6.60 -5.82 -10.64
N SER A 39 7.65 -5.27 -11.25
CA SER A 39 8.90 -4.98 -10.56
C SER A 39 8.74 -3.90 -9.49
N LEU A 40 7.96 -2.83 -9.74
CA LEU A 40 7.61 -1.84 -8.70
C LEU A 40 6.77 -2.42 -7.57
N LEU A 41 5.93 -3.42 -7.85
CA LEU A 41 5.19 -4.17 -6.84
C LEU A 41 6.13 -5.04 -5.99
N GLU A 42 7.08 -5.76 -6.62
CA GLU A 42 8.11 -6.54 -5.90
C GLU A 42 9.01 -5.66 -5.03
N VAL A 43 9.31 -4.44 -5.50
CA VAL A 43 10.03 -3.44 -4.69
C VAL A 43 9.17 -2.98 -3.52
N ALA A 44 7.86 -2.76 -3.71
CA ALA A 44 6.96 -2.40 -2.62
C ALA A 44 6.77 -3.53 -1.60
N THR A 45 6.81 -4.80 -2.02
CA THR A 45 6.79 -5.96 -1.12
C THR A 45 8.16 -6.32 -0.56
N LEU A 46 9.20 -5.57 -0.91
CA LEU A 46 10.59 -5.79 -0.47
C LEU A 46 11.12 -7.18 -0.87
N THR A 47 10.58 -7.75 -1.95
CA THR A 47 10.91 -9.09 -2.48
C THR A 47 11.92 -9.03 -3.64
N PHE A 48 12.30 -7.83 -4.07
CA PHE A 48 13.15 -7.64 -5.25
C PHE A 48 14.54 -8.27 -5.08
N ASP A 49 14.96 -9.06 -6.07
CA ASP A 49 16.24 -9.79 -6.03
C ASP A 49 17.46 -8.87 -6.21
N GLN A 50 18.53 -9.17 -5.48
CA GLN A 50 19.74 -8.35 -5.42
C GLN A 50 20.57 -8.42 -6.71
N SER A 51 20.39 -9.47 -7.53
CA SER A 51 21.07 -9.62 -8.83
C SER A 51 20.64 -8.53 -9.82
N ASN A 52 19.33 -8.27 -9.92
CA ASN A 52 18.74 -7.24 -10.78
C ASN A 52 19.05 -5.82 -10.29
N PHE A 53 19.35 -5.65 -8.99
CA PHE A 53 19.74 -4.37 -8.41
C PHE A 53 21.09 -3.86 -8.93
N SER A 54 21.99 -4.76 -9.33
CA SER A 54 23.31 -4.39 -9.86
C SER A 54 23.24 -3.69 -11.22
N ILE A 55 22.27 -4.08 -12.04
CA ILE A 55 22.04 -3.56 -13.39
C ILE A 55 21.32 -2.19 -13.32
N ILE A 56 20.41 -2.04 -12.35
CA ILE A 56 19.70 -0.77 -12.08
C ILE A 56 20.65 0.34 -11.60
N LYS A 57 21.71 0.02 -10.87
CA LYS A 57 22.70 1.01 -10.41
C LYS A 57 23.45 1.73 -11.53
N GLN A 58 23.47 1.15 -12.73
CA GLN A 58 24.18 1.72 -13.86
C GLN A 58 23.47 2.94 -14.44
N ASP A 59 22.17 3.11 -14.15
CA ASP A 59 21.36 4.21 -14.66
C ASP A 59 20.90 5.15 -13.53
N PRO A 60 21.52 6.34 -13.38
CA PRO A 60 21.29 7.19 -12.21
C PRO A 60 19.85 7.74 -12.14
N ALA A 61 19.19 7.94 -13.28
CA ALA A 61 17.82 8.45 -13.33
C ALA A 61 16.78 7.43 -12.82
N LEU A 62 16.97 6.15 -13.14
CA LEU A 62 16.11 5.07 -12.67
C LEU A 62 16.23 4.89 -11.14
N LEU A 63 17.46 4.95 -10.62
CA LEU A 63 17.75 4.81 -9.20
C LEU A 63 17.09 5.93 -8.38
N VAL A 64 17.18 7.19 -8.84
CA VAL A 64 16.51 8.32 -8.17
C VAL A 64 14.99 8.13 -8.13
N THR A 65 14.39 7.71 -9.25
CA THR A 65 12.94 7.46 -9.34
C THR A 65 12.50 6.37 -8.35
N LEU A 66 13.26 5.27 -8.27
CA LEU A 66 13.02 4.18 -7.33
C LEU A 66 13.13 4.62 -5.86
N VAL A 67 14.14 5.42 -5.51
CA VAL A 67 14.32 5.95 -4.15
C VAL A 67 13.14 6.84 -3.76
N VAL A 68 12.71 7.74 -4.65
CA VAL A 68 11.53 8.60 -4.41
C VAL A 68 10.27 7.75 -4.23
N TYR A 69 10.08 6.74 -5.08
CA TYR A 69 8.97 5.81 -4.97
C TYR A 69 8.96 5.07 -3.62
N ILE A 70 10.11 4.58 -3.15
CA ILE A 70 10.24 3.88 -1.85
C ILE A 70 9.90 4.83 -0.69
N ILE A 71 10.38 6.07 -0.71
CA ILE A 71 10.09 7.04 0.35
C ILE A 71 8.57 7.29 0.42
N ILE A 72 7.91 7.52 -0.71
CA ILE A 72 6.47 7.82 -0.72
C ILE A 72 5.64 6.58 -0.37
N SER A 73 5.93 5.43 -0.98
CA SER A 73 5.13 4.21 -0.78
C SER A 73 5.31 3.60 0.61
N ILE A 74 6.55 3.45 1.08
CA ILE A 74 6.85 2.78 2.35
C ILE A 74 6.77 3.76 3.52
N THR A 75 7.33 4.97 3.39
CA THR A 75 7.38 5.88 4.55
C THR A 75 6.10 6.67 4.71
N PHE A 76 5.54 7.22 3.64
CA PHE A 76 4.34 8.05 3.76
C PHE A 76 3.06 7.22 3.80
N LEU A 77 2.87 6.31 2.84
CA LEU A 77 1.64 5.54 2.70
C LEU A 77 1.40 4.57 3.87
N LEU A 78 2.41 3.79 4.30
CA LEU A 78 2.23 2.88 5.44
C LEU A 78 1.97 3.62 6.74
N ASN A 79 2.64 4.75 6.98
CA ASN A 79 2.41 5.54 8.20
C ASN A 79 0.99 6.14 8.22
N LEU A 80 0.47 6.56 7.07
CA LEU A 80 -0.94 6.96 6.97
C LEU A 80 -1.89 5.79 7.23
N LEU A 81 -1.60 4.60 6.71
CA LEU A 81 -2.43 3.41 6.94
C LEU A 81 -2.49 3.05 8.43
N ILE A 82 -1.35 3.08 9.12
CA ILE A 82 -1.27 2.82 10.56
C ILE A 82 -2.09 3.85 11.34
N ALA A 83 -2.00 5.13 10.98
CA ALA A 83 -2.79 6.20 11.61
C ALA A 83 -4.30 6.00 11.43
N GLN A 84 -4.73 5.63 10.22
CA GLN A 84 -6.13 5.34 9.91
C GLN A 84 -6.64 4.13 10.70
N MET A 85 -5.87 3.03 10.72
CA MET A 85 -6.23 1.84 11.48
C MET A 85 -6.40 2.11 12.98
N ASN A 86 -5.52 2.92 13.57
CA ASN A 86 -5.65 3.27 14.99
C ASN A 86 -6.94 4.05 15.27
N CYS A 87 -7.29 5.02 14.41
CA CYS A 87 -8.52 5.79 14.56
C CYS A 87 -9.78 4.91 14.42
N ALA A 88 -9.81 4.06 13.40
CA ALA A 88 -10.92 3.13 13.19
C ALA A 88 -11.05 2.11 14.34
N TYR A 89 -9.92 1.62 14.86
CA TYR A 89 -9.94 0.69 15.98
C TYR A 89 -10.54 1.31 17.24
N SER A 90 -10.18 2.56 17.57
CA SER A 90 -10.78 3.28 18.70
C SER A 90 -12.29 3.47 18.53
N CYS A 91 -12.76 3.84 17.33
CA CYS A 91 -14.19 4.00 17.06
C CYS A 91 -14.96 2.67 17.18
N VAL A 92 -14.43 1.59 16.58
CA VAL A 92 -15.08 0.26 16.64
C VAL A 92 -15.09 -0.28 18.06
N TYR A 93 -14.06 -0.02 18.85
CA TYR A 93 -13.99 -0.46 20.25
C TYR A 93 -15.15 0.12 21.07
N ASP A 94 -15.41 1.43 20.95
CA ASP A 94 -16.50 2.09 21.68
C ASP A 94 -17.87 1.55 21.24
N ASP A 95 -18.06 1.35 19.93
CA ASP A 95 -19.29 0.77 19.38
C ASP A 95 -19.50 -0.69 19.85
N MET A 96 -18.44 -1.51 19.91
CA MET A 96 -18.52 -2.89 20.37
C MET A 96 -19.01 -3.00 21.83
N VAL A 97 -18.56 -2.09 22.71
CA VAL A 97 -19.06 -2.02 24.09
C VAL A 97 -20.54 -1.62 24.11
N GLY A 98 -20.95 -0.69 23.25
CA GLY A 98 -22.34 -0.29 23.07
C GLY A 98 -23.23 -1.45 22.60
N PHE A 99 -22.81 -2.17 21.56
CA PHE A 99 -23.52 -3.35 21.04
C PHE A 99 -23.61 -4.47 22.07
N ALA A 100 -22.56 -4.71 22.87
CA ALA A 100 -22.59 -5.70 23.93
C ALA A 100 -23.65 -5.36 25.01
N ARG A 101 -23.78 -4.07 25.37
CA ARG A 101 -24.82 -3.61 26.32
C ARG A 101 -26.22 -3.76 25.72
N LEU A 102 -26.41 -3.39 24.45
CA LEU A 102 -27.67 -3.57 23.73
C LEU A 102 -28.09 -5.03 23.62
N ASN A 103 -27.15 -5.93 23.33
CA ASN A 103 -27.43 -7.36 23.22
C ASN A 103 -27.87 -7.96 24.57
N ARG A 104 -27.27 -7.51 25.69
CA ARG A 104 -27.73 -7.87 27.03
C ARG A 104 -29.14 -7.36 27.32
N GLY A 105 -29.47 -6.13 26.91
CA GLY A 105 -30.81 -5.57 27.03
C GLY A 105 -31.87 -6.36 26.23
N LYS A 106 -31.54 -6.73 24.99
CA LYS A 106 -32.39 -7.56 24.13
C LYS A 106 -32.74 -8.89 24.79
N ILE A 107 -31.74 -9.58 25.35
CA ILE A 107 -31.95 -10.87 26.04
C ILE A 107 -32.88 -10.70 27.24
N VAL A 108 -32.75 -9.61 28.01
CA VAL A 108 -33.63 -9.34 29.16
C VAL A 108 -35.07 -9.09 28.72
N THR A 109 -35.29 -8.34 27.63
CA THR A 109 -36.63 -8.11 27.09
C THR A 109 -37.26 -9.35 26.46
N GLU A 110 -36.46 -10.22 25.86
CA GLU A 110 -36.94 -11.49 25.28
C GLU A 110 -37.23 -12.56 26.35
N CYS A 111 -36.59 -12.49 27.52
CA CYS A 111 -36.82 -13.41 28.65
C CYS A 111 -37.91 -12.94 29.62
N MET A 112 -38.48 -11.75 29.44
CA MET A 112 -39.60 -11.28 30.27
C MET A 112 -40.91 -11.80 29.64
N PRO A 113 -41.74 -12.56 30.38
CA PRO A 113 -42.95 -13.21 29.85
C PRO A 113 -44.04 -12.24 29.42
#